data_AF-A0A936SJD2-F1
#
_entry.id   AF-A0A936SJD2-F1
#
_cell.length_a   1.000
_cell.length_b   1.000
_cell.length_c   1.000
_cell.angle_alpha   90.00
_cell.angle_beta   90.00
_cell.angle_gamma   90.00
#
_symmetry.space_group_name_H-M   'P 1'
#
loop_
_entity.id
_entity.type
_entity.pdbx_description
1 polymer ?
#
loop_
_entity_poly.entity_id
_entity_poly.type
_entity_poly.pdbx_seq_one_letter_code
_entity_poly.pdbx_strand_id
1 'polypeptide(L)'
;MKYFRKSLLVFWTAVLSSTVMASGESELFKLAGEPLIRIGLSTNSGSVTITTADSSLVSVSPDEQSKFLATNRVTVSARAYRAPEIENYRIEFQNLPTQNEATTLAREIRDATGETAFASIDTPTNTWKVWVGSIKDSIIDADELKAKLAENGFDDAVTITEKKTAVSSDAIALSQQIKTQGASEVRSLIKTTGSANPMVTGSVDPNLREVIVNTPVAAAGFGSLESVAFGSLNERANPVRLNGKAYRGKIEVFVNAKGGLTVVNVVPLEEYLLGVVPSELGLPAIEAQKAQAVAARTYAVANIGGYGKQGFDMVPTISSQVYKGVSIETKMGTQAVRETRGMVATYQASR
;
A
#
# COMPACT_ATOMS: atom_id res chain seq x y z
N MET A 1 -22.11 -38.54 50.20
CA MET A 1 -22.24 -37.16 50.70
C MET A 1 -21.53 -36.21 49.76
N LYS A 2 -22.26 -35.56 48.85
CA LYS A 2 -21.76 -34.47 47.99
C LYS A 2 -22.66 -33.26 48.26
N TYR A 3 -22.06 -32.17 48.70
CA TYR A 3 -22.75 -30.93 49.02
C TYR A 3 -23.08 -30.14 47.75
N PHE A 4 -24.35 -29.77 47.64
CA PHE A 4 -24.97 -28.89 46.67
C PHE A 4 -24.51 -27.43 46.88
N ARG A 5 -24.23 -26.70 45.80
CA ARG A 5 -24.39 -25.24 45.75
C ARG A 5 -25.18 -24.87 44.49
N LYS A 6 -26.36 -24.30 44.71
CA LYS A 6 -27.24 -23.65 43.73
C LYS A 6 -26.76 -22.22 43.45
N SER A 7 -26.95 -21.75 42.22
CA SER A 7 -27.39 -20.39 41.83
C SER A 7 -27.52 -20.36 40.30
N LEU A 8 -28.72 -20.59 39.75
CA LEU A 8 -29.77 -19.62 39.41
C LEU A 8 -29.53 -18.96 38.03
N LEU A 9 -30.04 -19.63 37.01
CA LEU A 9 -30.13 -19.18 35.62
C LEU A 9 -31.49 -18.48 35.45
N VAL A 10 -31.50 -17.17 35.21
CA VAL A 10 -32.74 -16.42 34.97
C VAL A 10 -32.98 -16.35 33.46
N PHE A 11 -33.93 -17.15 33.00
CA PHE A 11 -34.54 -17.02 31.67
C PHE A 11 -35.54 -15.86 31.71
N TRP A 12 -35.34 -14.84 30.88
CA TRP A 12 -36.38 -13.85 30.59
C TRP A 12 -37.06 -14.22 29.27
N THR A 13 -38.24 -14.82 29.37
CA THR A 13 -39.21 -14.91 28.27
C THR A 13 -39.94 -13.56 28.18
N ALA A 14 -39.66 -12.76 27.16
CA ALA A 14 -40.49 -11.61 26.83
C ALA A 14 -41.58 -12.02 25.84
N VAL A 15 -42.83 -11.90 26.30
CA VAL A 15 -44.07 -12.15 25.59
C VAL A 15 -44.23 -11.14 24.45
N LEU A 16 -44.46 -11.61 23.22
CA LEU A 16 -44.96 -10.77 22.13
C LEU A 16 -46.39 -10.32 22.46
N SER A 17 -46.58 -9.01 22.66
CA SER A 17 -47.89 -8.37 22.51
C SER A 17 -47.83 -7.49 21.27
N SER A 18 -48.49 -7.95 20.21
CA SER A 18 -48.77 -7.18 19.01
C SER A 18 -49.82 -6.13 19.30
N THR A 19 -49.40 -4.86 19.35
CA THR A 19 -50.29 -3.72 19.14
C THR A 19 -49.83 -3.00 17.89
N VAL A 20 -50.57 -3.22 16.80
CA VAL A 20 -50.49 -2.40 15.60
C VAL A 20 -51.15 -1.06 15.94
N MET A 21 -50.35 -0.02 16.09
CA MET A 21 -50.80 1.37 16.03
C MET A 21 -50.04 2.03 14.89
N ALA A 22 -50.78 2.32 13.83
CA ALA A 22 -50.30 3.04 12.67
C ALA A 22 -50.09 4.52 13.03
N SER A 23 -48.82 4.93 13.08
CA SER A 23 -48.38 6.29 12.78
C SER A 23 -47.13 6.16 11.91
N GLY A 24 -47.33 6.22 10.59
CA GLY A 24 -46.26 6.03 9.61
C GLY A 24 -45.32 7.22 9.56
N GLU A 25 -44.35 7.27 10.48
CA GLU A 25 -43.04 7.82 10.16
C GLU A 25 -42.22 6.68 9.60
N SER A 26 -41.86 6.75 8.32
CA SER A 26 -40.82 5.87 7.77
C SER A 26 -39.54 6.16 8.55
N GLU A 27 -39.16 5.29 9.50
CA GLU A 27 -37.86 5.39 10.15
C GLU A 27 -36.78 5.22 9.08
N LEU A 28 -36.23 6.33 8.60
CA LEU A 28 -35.09 6.32 7.69
C LEU A 28 -33.89 5.80 8.47
N PHE A 29 -33.34 4.67 8.01
CA PHE A 29 -32.19 4.06 8.65
C PHE A 29 -30.98 4.98 8.53
N LYS A 30 -30.24 5.14 9.64
CA LYS A 30 -28.96 5.87 9.65
C LYS A 30 -27.80 4.92 9.79
N LEU A 31 -26.75 5.15 9.00
CA LEU A 31 -25.51 4.37 9.09
C LEU A 31 -24.83 4.53 10.45
N ALA A 32 -24.33 3.43 11.02
CA ALA A 32 -23.59 3.43 12.29
C ALA A 32 -22.20 4.10 12.20
N GLY A 33 -21.66 4.24 10.99
CA GLY A 33 -20.39 4.92 10.70
C GLY A 33 -20.29 5.25 9.21
N GLU A 34 -19.43 6.21 8.86
CA GLU A 34 -19.24 6.63 7.47
C GLU A 34 -18.23 5.72 6.76
N PRO A 35 -18.63 4.92 5.75
CA PRO A 35 -17.70 4.09 5.02
C PRO A 35 -16.87 4.92 4.02
N LEU A 36 -15.73 4.37 3.62
CA LEU A 36 -15.01 4.83 2.44
C LEU A 36 -15.62 4.18 1.20
N ILE A 37 -15.73 4.96 0.13
CA ILE A 37 -16.12 4.51 -1.20
C ILE A 37 -14.88 4.52 -2.10
N ARG A 38 -14.71 3.45 -2.87
CA ARG A 38 -13.59 3.24 -3.79
C ARG A 38 -14.12 3.30 -5.22
N ILE A 39 -13.78 4.34 -5.97
CA ILE A 39 -14.27 4.56 -7.33
C ILE A 39 -13.13 4.31 -8.33
N GLY A 40 -13.27 3.30 -9.19
CA GLY A 40 -12.33 2.99 -10.25
C GLY A 40 -12.38 4.04 -11.37
N LEU A 41 -11.49 5.03 -11.32
CA LEU A 41 -11.41 6.13 -12.28
C LEU A 41 -10.79 5.71 -13.62
N SER A 42 -9.86 4.75 -13.58
CA SER A 42 -9.26 4.13 -14.76
C SER A 42 -8.75 2.74 -14.39
N THR A 43 -8.84 1.78 -15.30
CA THR A 43 -8.45 0.37 -15.05
C THR A 43 -7.37 -0.13 -15.99
N ASN A 44 -6.75 0.72 -16.81
CA ASN A 44 -5.65 0.30 -17.68
C ASN A 44 -4.80 1.48 -18.19
N SER A 45 -4.45 2.41 -17.30
CA SER A 45 -3.60 3.55 -17.68
C SER A 45 -2.13 3.14 -17.80
N GLY A 46 -1.42 3.64 -18.81
CA GLY A 46 0.04 3.47 -18.90
C GLY A 46 0.81 4.40 -17.95
N SER A 47 0.29 5.62 -17.78
CA SER A 47 0.82 6.64 -16.88
C SER A 47 -0.29 7.61 -16.48
N VAL A 48 -0.19 8.18 -15.28
CA VAL A 48 -1.08 9.23 -14.79
C VAL A 48 -0.29 10.33 -14.09
N THR A 49 -0.82 11.55 -14.10
CA THR A 49 -0.28 12.66 -13.32
C THR A 49 -1.16 12.91 -12.11
N ILE A 50 -0.55 13.01 -10.93
CA ILE A 50 -1.23 13.41 -9.70
C ILE A 50 -0.64 14.73 -9.24
N THR A 51 -1.50 15.71 -8.96
CA THR A 51 -1.09 17.03 -8.49
C THR A 51 -1.90 17.56 -7.32
N THR A 52 -1.35 18.55 -6.64
CA THR A 52 -2.03 19.44 -5.68
C THR A 52 -1.76 20.89 -6.08
N ALA A 53 -2.49 21.85 -5.50
CA ALA A 53 -2.27 23.28 -5.80
C ALA A 53 -0.97 23.81 -5.16
N ASP A 54 -0.55 23.23 -4.04
CA ASP A 54 0.64 23.53 -3.27
C ASP A 54 1.55 22.28 -3.17
N SER A 55 2.73 22.41 -2.56
CA SER A 55 3.67 21.30 -2.34
C SER A 55 3.26 20.37 -1.18
N SER A 56 1.96 20.15 -0.98
CA SER A 56 1.40 19.37 0.13
C SER A 56 1.22 17.88 -0.17
N LEU A 57 1.74 17.41 -1.30
CA LEU A 57 1.50 16.04 -1.75
C LEU A 57 2.20 15.03 -0.83
N VAL A 58 1.43 14.05 -0.39
CA VAL A 58 1.90 12.91 0.41
C VAL A 58 1.59 11.60 -0.30
N SER A 59 2.44 10.60 -0.12
CA SER A 59 2.17 9.22 -0.54
C SER A 59 2.12 8.28 0.66
N VAL A 60 1.29 7.24 0.55
CA VAL A 60 1.13 6.18 1.55
C VAL A 60 1.01 4.85 0.83
N SER A 61 1.89 3.90 1.16
CA SER A 61 1.72 2.48 0.80
C SER A 61 1.10 1.75 2.00
N PRO A 62 0.48 0.57 1.81
CA PRO A 62 0.14 -0.31 2.93
C PRO A 62 1.35 -0.53 3.84
N ASP A 63 1.12 -0.59 5.15
CA ASP A 63 2.13 -0.88 6.18
C ASP A 63 3.34 0.08 6.26
N GLU A 64 3.37 1.15 5.46
CA GLU A 64 4.39 2.21 5.49
C GLU A 64 3.87 3.50 6.14
N GLN A 65 4.80 4.26 6.74
CA GLN A 65 4.48 5.62 7.19
C GLN A 65 4.26 6.56 6.00
N SER A 66 3.43 7.58 6.21
CA SER A 66 3.18 8.60 5.18
C SER A 66 4.47 9.33 4.80
N LYS A 67 4.78 9.34 3.50
CA LYS A 67 5.96 10.02 2.94
C LYS A 67 5.56 11.39 2.40
N PHE A 68 6.18 12.43 2.91
CA PHE A 68 6.06 13.78 2.34
C PHE A 68 6.95 13.90 1.11
N LEU A 69 6.35 14.26 -0.04
CA LEU A 69 7.07 14.26 -1.32
C LEU A 69 7.71 15.61 -1.66
N ALA A 70 7.44 16.65 -0.86
CA ALA A 70 7.95 18.02 -1.05
C ALA A 70 7.75 18.56 -2.49
N THR A 71 6.67 18.14 -3.14
CA THR A 71 6.30 18.54 -4.50
C THR A 71 4.80 18.67 -4.63
N ASN A 72 4.34 19.39 -5.65
CA ASN A 72 2.93 19.50 -5.99
C ASN A 72 2.53 18.59 -7.16
N ARG A 73 3.47 17.81 -7.71
CA ARG A 73 3.25 16.99 -8.90
C ARG A 73 4.10 15.74 -8.88
N VAL A 74 3.46 14.61 -9.22
CA VAL A 74 4.12 13.35 -9.56
C VAL A 74 3.54 12.76 -10.83
N THR A 75 4.36 11.96 -11.50
CA THR A 75 3.93 11.11 -12.61
C THR A 75 4.08 9.66 -12.16
N VAL A 76 2.98 8.91 -12.24
CA VAL A 76 2.92 7.51 -11.83
C VAL A 76 2.80 6.64 -13.06
N SER A 77 3.63 5.61 -13.18
CA SER A 77 3.65 4.68 -14.32
C SER A 77 3.86 3.23 -13.86
N ALA A 78 3.48 2.26 -14.67
CA ALA A 78 3.84 0.86 -14.43
C ALA A 78 5.09 0.48 -15.23
N ARG A 79 6.02 -0.28 -14.63
CA ARG A 79 7.14 -0.91 -15.36
C ARG A 79 7.36 -2.34 -14.91
N ALA A 80 8.11 -3.11 -15.70
CA ALA A 80 8.60 -4.44 -15.29
C ALA A 80 9.45 -4.31 -14.02
N TYR A 81 9.19 -5.17 -13.03
CA TYR A 81 9.92 -5.18 -11.77
C TYR A 81 11.41 -5.40 -12.03
N ARG A 82 12.24 -4.59 -11.38
CA ARG A 82 13.70 -4.76 -11.35
C ARG A 82 14.13 -4.86 -9.91
N ALA A 83 14.67 -6.01 -9.54
CA ALA A 83 15.24 -6.20 -8.23
C ALA A 83 16.39 -5.20 -8.01
N PRO A 84 16.43 -4.50 -6.87
CA PRO A 84 17.49 -3.56 -6.57
C PRO A 84 18.85 -4.27 -6.50
N GLU A 85 19.89 -3.56 -6.92
CA GLU A 85 21.27 -3.94 -6.61
C GLU A 85 21.59 -3.44 -5.21
N ILE A 86 21.99 -4.35 -4.34
CA ILE A 86 22.53 -4.04 -3.02
C ILE A 86 24.05 -4.26 -3.05
N GLU A 87 24.76 -3.44 -2.30
CA GLU A 87 26.19 -3.57 -2.09
C GLU A 87 26.42 -4.31 -0.78
N ASN A 88 27.12 -5.43 -0.87
CA ASN A 88 27.59 -6.19 0.26
C ASN A 88 29.08 -5.95 0.40
N TYR A 89 29.53 -5.82 1.64
CA TYR A 89 30.92 -5.50 1.95
C TYR A 89 31.57 -6.68 2.66
N ARG A 90 32.74 -7.06 2.20
CA ARG A 90 33.56 -8.11 2.82
C ARG A 90 34.95 -7.56 3.10
N ILE A 91 35.58 -8.01 4.17
CA ILE A 91 36.96 -7.64 4.47
C ILE A 91 37.89 -8.78 4.07
N GLU A 92 38.89 -8.48 3.25
CA GLU A 92 39.88 -9.44 2.77
C GLU A 92 41.32 -8.94 2.97
N PHE A 93 42.23 -9.88 3.24
CA PHE A 93 43.66 -9.74 2.95
C PHE A 93 43.94 -10.45 1.63
N GLN A 94 44.63 -9.80 0.70
CA GLN A 94 44.81 -10.27 -0.67
C GLN A 94 46.29 -10.47 -1.04
N ASN A 95 46.54 -11.17 -2.15
CA ASN A 95 47.88 -11.37 -2.73
C ASN A 95 48.87 -12.12 -1.83
N LEU A 96 48.39 -13.01 -0.96
CA LEU A 96 49.25 -13.83 -0.11
C LEU A 96 49.91 -14.93 -0.97
N PRO A 97 51.24 -15.09 -0.95
CA PRO A 97 51.92 -15.95 -1.90
C PRO A 97 51.74 -17.45 -1.62
N THR A 98 51.43 -17.85 -0.38
CA THR A 98 51.34 -19.28 0.00
C THR A 98 50.13 -19.62 0.86
N GLN A 99 49.69 -20.88 0.79
CA GLN A 99 48.63 -21.43 1.66
C GLN A 99 48.97 -21.30 3.13
N ASN A 100 50.25 -21.53 3.46
CA ASN A 100 50.71 -21.54 4.85
C ASN A 100 50.64 -20.13 5.46
N GLU A 101 51.02 -19.11 4.69
CA GLU A 101 50.89 -17.71 5.12
C GLU A 101 49.43 -17.33 5.34
N ALA A 102 48.54 -17.65 4.38
CA ALA A 102 47.13 -17.34 4.52
C ALA A 102 46.46 -18.07 5.70
N THR A 103 46.80 -19.35 5.92
CA THR A 103 46.26 -20.13 7.03
C THR A 103 46.77 -19.60 8.38
N THR A 104 48.04 -19.17 8.42
CA THR A 104 48.64 -18.57 9.61
C THR A 104 47.99 -17.23 9.94
N LEU A 105 47.88 -16.33 8.95
CA LEU A 105 47.21 -15.04 9.09
C LEU A 105 45.75 -15.20 9.55
N ALA A 106 45.00 -16.14 8.97
CA ALA A 106 43.64 -16.43 9.38
C ALA A 106 43.53 -16.94 10.83
N ARG A 107 44.54 -17.64 11.35
CA ARG A 107 44.58 -18.02 12.77
C ARG A 107 44.90 -16.82 13.66
N GLU A 108 45.90 -16.03 13.30
CA GLU A 108 46.30 -14.83 14.08
C GLU A 108 45.16 -13.82 14.19
N ILE A 109 44.43 -13.57 13.09
CA ILE A 109 43.25 -12.70 13.10
C ILE A 109 42.18 -13.23 14.05
N ARG A 110 41.89 -14.54 14.00
CA ARG A 110 40.92 -15.18 14.91
C ARG A 110 41.32 -15.02 16.37
N ASP A 111 42.58 -15.28 16.67
CA ASP A 111 43.11 -15.25 18.04
C ASP A 111 43.16 -13.83 18.60
N ALA A 112 43.50 -12.83 17.78
CA ALA A 112 43.60 -11.44 18.20
C ALA A 112 42.24 -10.71 18.30
N THR A 113 41.33 -10.96 17.34
CA THR A 113 40.10 -10.15 17.20
C THR A 113 38.82 -10.86 17.63
N GLY A 114 38.85 -12.19 17.75
CA GLY A 114 37.68 -13.05 17.95
C GLY A 114 36.78 -13.18 16.72
N GLU A 115 37.10 -12.54 15.60
CA GLU A 115 36.35 -12.63 14.34
C GLU A 115 36.65 -13.94 13.62
N THR A 116 35.69 -14.47 12.87
CA THR A 116 35.97 -15.61 11.99
C THR A 116 36.93 -15.23 10.88
N ALA A 117 37.88 -16.08 10.49
CA ALA A 117 38.73 -15.84 9.34
C ALA A 117 39.05 -17.12 8.57
N PHE A 118 39.01 -17.05 7.25
CA PHE A 118 39.12 -18.19 6.34
C PHE A 118 40.10 -17.92 5.21
N ALA A 119 41.12 -18.76 5.07
CA ALA A 119 42.04 -18.75 3.95
C ALA A 119 41.41 -19.44 2.73
N SER A 120 41.57 -18.85 1.54
CA SER A 120 41.08 -19.38 0.27
C SER A 120 42.02 -19.00 -0.86
N ILE A 121 42.02 -19.78 -1.95
CA ILE A 121 42.80 -19.45 -3.15
C ILE A 121 41.98 -18.53 -4.06
N ASP A 122 42.62 -17.47 -4.55
CA ASP A 122 42.12 -16.64 -5.62
C ASP A 122 42.60 -17.19 -6.96
N THR A 123 41.77 -18.05 -7.57
CA THR A 123 42.12 -18.80 -8.78
C THR A 123 42.62 -17.94 -9.95
N PRO A 124 42.06 -16.74 -10.24
CA PRO A 124 42.53 -15.90 -11.34
C PRO A 124 43.98 -15.41 -11.17
N THR A 125 44.39 -15.06 -9.95
CA THR A 125 45.74 -14.54 -9.66
C THR A 125 46.70 -15.63 -9.20
N ASN A 126 46.18 -16.83 -8.89
CA ASN A 126 46.91 -17.92 -8.26
C ASN A 126 47.62 -17.49 -6.96
N THR A 127 47.01 -16.56 -6.23
CA THR A 127 47.43 -16.13 -4.89
C THR A 127 46.41 -16.58 -3.85
N TRP A 128 46.78 -16.49 -2.58
CA TRP A 128 45.89 -16.75 -1.45
C TRP A 128 45.29 -15.46 -0.91
N LYS A 129 44.10 -15.58 -0.32
CA LYS A 129 43.41 -14.51 0.37
C LYS A 129 42.83 -15.00 1.69
N VAL A 130 42.64 -14.09 2.64
CA VAL A 130 41.96 -14.36 3.90
C VAL A 130 40.73 -13.48 4.02
N TRP A 131 39.55 -14.11 4.08
CA TRP A 131 38.30 -13.43 4.36
C TRP A 131 38.07 -13.38 5.87
N VAL A 132 37.72 -12.19 6.39
CA VAL A 132 37.44 -11.95 7.80
C VAL A 132 35.97 -11.57 8.03
N GLY A 133 35.39 -12.13 9.09
CA GLY A 133 34.05 -11.85 9.58
C GLY A 133 32.91 -12.31 8.67
N SER A 134 31.70 -11.84 9.00
CA SER A 134 30.52 -11.97 8.14
C SER A 134 30.52 -10.89 7.06
N ILE A 135 29.75 -11.12 6.00
CA ILE A 135 29.38 -10.06 5.05
C ILE A 135 28.65 -8.95 5.83
N LYS A 136 28.90 -7.70 5.43
CA LYS A 136 28.27 -6.49 5.99
C LYS A 136 27.33 -5.88 4.95
N ASP A 137 26.19 -5.38 5.41
CA ASP A 137 25.17 -4.75 4.56
C ASP A 137 25.37 -3.23 4.43
N SER A 138 26.38 -2.67 5.11
CA SER A 138 26.72 -1.26 5.14
C SER A 138 28.23 -1.06 5.09
N ILE A 139 28.67 -0.02 4.40
CA ILE A 139 30.08 0.40 4.37
C ILE A 139 30.57 0.81 5.76
N ILE A 140 29.68 1.37 6.59
CA ILE A 140 30.02 1.82 7.95
C ILE A 140 30.46 0.62 8.79
N ASP A 141 29.66 -0.46 8.80
CA ASP A 141 29.97 -1.68 9.55
C ASP A 141 31.25 -2.37 9.02
N ALA A 142 31.51 -2.24 7.72
CA ALA A 142 32.73 -2.76 7.11
C ALA A 142 33.96 -1.95 7.53
N ASP A 143 33.84 -0.62 7.55
CA ASP A 143 34.90 0.29 7.99
C ASP A 143 35.18 0.13 9.49
N GLU A 144 34.16 -0.11 10.32
CA GLU A 144 34.33 -0.43 11.75
C GLU A 144 35.11 -1.73 11.95
N LEU A 145 34.79 -2.79 11.20
CA LEU A 145 35.54 -4.04 11.26
C LEU A 145 36.98 -3.86 10.78
N LYS A 146 37.17 -3.07 9.71
CA LYS A 146 38.50 -2.76 9.19
C LYS A 146 39.34 -1.96 10.20
N ALA A 147 38.75 -0.97 10.88
CA ALA A 147 39.41 -0.21 11.94
C ALA A 147 39.80 -1.12 13.11
N LYS A 148 38.91 -2.03 13.54
CA LYS A 148 39.21 -3.04 14.56
C LYS A 148 40.39 -3.92 14.17
N LEU A 149 40.51 -4.31 12.91
CA LEU A 149 41.65 -5.10 12.41
C LEU A 149 42.96 -4.30 12.45
N ALA A 150 42.93 -3.03 12.04
CA ALA A 150 44.09 -2.14 12.09
C ALA A 150 44.56 -1.90 13.54
N GLU A 151 43.66 -1.70 14.49
CA GLU A 151 44.00 -1.58 15.93
C GLU A 151 44.71 -2.82 16.49
N ASN A 152 44.47 -3.98 15.89
CA ASN A 152 45.12 -5.24 16.24
C ASN A 152 46.36 -5.55 15.38
N GLY A 153 46.86 -4.56 14.63
CA GLY A 153 48.09 -4.66 13.83
C GLY A 153 47.90 -5.30 12.44
N PHE A 154 46.66 -5.38 11.95
CA PHE A 154 46.36 -5.93 10.63
C PHE A 154 45.89 -4.84 9.65
N ASP A 155 46.80 -3.93 9.29
CA ASP A 155 46.51 -2.75 8.47
C ASP A 155 46.20 -3.05 6.98
N ASP A 156 46.65 -4.20 6.49
CA ASP A 156 46.54 -4.61 5.08
C ASP A 156 45.12 -5.05 4.66
N ALA A 157 44.14 -4.92 5.55
CA ALA A 157 42.74 -5.27 5.29
C ALA A 157 42.12 -4.37 4.20
N VAL A 158 41.50 -4.99 3.20
CA VAL A 158 40.80 -4.31 2.10
C VAL A 158 39.31 -4.62 2.15
N THR A 159 38.49 -3.59 1.93
CA THR A 159 37.03 -3.74 1.78
C THR A 159 36.70 -4.05 0.33
N ILE A 160 36.11 -5.22 0.09
CA ILE A 160 35.60 -5.62 -1.23
C ILE A 160 34.10 -5.36 -1.26
N THR A 161 33.69 -4.60 -2.27
CA THR A 161 32.27 -4.31 -2.55
C THR A 161 31.77 -5.31 -3.58
N GLU A 162 30.84 -6.17 -3.17
CA GLU A 162 30.11 -7.09 -4.04
C GLU A 162 28.73 -6.55 -4.33
N LYS A 163 28.45 -6.25 -5.60
CA LYS A 163 27.09 -5.89 -6.04
C LYS A 163 26.28 -7.15 -6.26
N LYS A 164 25.19 -7.30 -5.50
CA LYS A 164 24.26 -8.42 -5.64
C LYS A 164 22.86 -7.91 -5.89
N THR A 165 22.16 -8.53 -6.83
CA THR A 165 20.73 -8.30 -7.00
C THR A 165 19.96 -8.94 -5.85
N ALA A 166 19.23 -8.13 -5.07
CA ALA A 166 18.39 -8.61 -3.98
C ALA A 166 16.93 -8.62 -4.42
N VAL A 167 16.36 -9.82 -4.56
CA VAL A 167 14.93 -9.98 -4.81
C VAL A 167 14.18 -9.80 -3.49
N SER A 168 13.20 -8.90 -3.45
CA SER A 168 12.37 -8.71 -2.25
C SER A 168 11.47 -9.93 -1.99
N SER A 169 11.20 -10.23 -0.72
CA SER A 169 10.22 -11.24 -0.31
C SER A 169 8.86 -11.01 -0.96
N ASP A 170 8.45 -9.75 -1.08
CA ASP A 170 7.16 -9.35 -1.65
C ASP A 170 7.09 -9.67 -3.13
N ALA A 171 8.18 -9.46 -3.88
CA ALA A 171 8.25 -9.84 -5.29
C ALA A 171 8.02 -11.35 -5.47
N ILE A 172 8.58 -12.16 -4.57
CA ILE A 172 8.43 -13.61 -4.63
C ILE A 172 7.02 -14.02 -4.21
N ALA A 173 6.47 -13.42 -3.15
CA ALA A 173 5.10 -13.67 -2.69
C ALA A 173 4.05 -13.31 -3.76
N LEU A 174 4.16 -12.13 -4.39
CA LEU A 174 3.30 -11.71 -5.50
C LEU A 174 3.43 -12.67 -6.69
N SER A 175 4.65 -13.09 -7.00
CA SER A 175 4.90 -14.04 -8.09
C SER A 175 4.26 -15.41 -7.83
N GLN A 176 4.27 -15.88 -6.57
CA GLN A 176 3.55 -17.10 -6.18
C GLN A 176 2.04 -16.90 -6.23
N GLN A 177 1.53 -15.75 -5.82
CA GLN A 177 0.11 -15.42 -5.89
C GLN A 177 -0.38 -15.43 -7.35
N ILE A 178 0.37 -14.82 -8.28
CA ILE A 178 0.06 -14.83 -9.73
C ILE A 178 -0.05 -16.26 -10.27
N LYS A 179 0.80 -17.19 -9.78
CA LYS A 179 0.82 -18.59 -10.22
C LYS A 179 -0.32 -19.43 -9.64
N THR A 180 -0.77 -19.14 -8.42
CA THR A 180 -1.68 -20.01 -7.64
C THR A 180 -3.13 -19.51 -7.61
N GLN A 181 -3.34 -18.20 -7.60
CA GLN A 181 -4.66 -17.58 -7.55
C GLN A 181 -5.01 -17.05 -8.95
N GLY A 182 -5.83 -17.79 -9.69
CA GLY A 182 -6.37 -17.31 -10.96
C GLY A 182 -6.95 -15.89 -10.83
N ALA A 183 -6.48 -14.98 -11.69
CA ALA A 183 -6.95 -13.62 -11.96
C ALA A 183 -7.77 -12.90 -10.87
N SER A 184 -7.22 -12.70 -9.67
CA SER A 184 -7.54 -11.45 -8.97
C SER A 184 -6.99 -10.30 -9.83
N GLU A 185 -7.82 -9.35 -10.26
CA GLU A 185 -7.34 -8.22 -11.07
C GLU A 185 -6.52 -7.22 -10.25
N VAL A 186 -6.52 -7.38 -8.92
CA VAL A 186 -5.68 -6.63 -8.00
C VAL A 186 -4.40 -7.41 -7.71
N ARG A 187 -3.34 -7.06 -8.43
CA ARG A 187 -2.02 -7.70 -8.24
C ARG A 187 -1.25 -7.16 -7.03
N SER A 188 -1.74 -6.12 -6.36
CA SER A 188 -1.07 -5.43 -5.24
C SER A 188 -1.75 -5.58 -3.88
N LEU A 189 -2.85 -6.32 -3.77
CA LEU A 189 -3.50 -6.59 -2.49
C LEU A 189 -2.96 -7.90 -1.95
N ILE A 190 -1.84 -7.83 -1.24
CA ILE A 190 -1.46 -8.88 -0.31
C ILE A 190 -2.57 -8.92 0.74
N LYS A 191 -3.47 -9.92 0.67
CA LYS A 191 -4.25 -10.28 1.86
C LYS A 191 -3.24 -10.91 2.80
N THR A 192 -2.84 -10.19 3.84
CA THR A 192 -1.97 -10.65 4.92
C THR A 192 -2.64 -11.83 5.64
N THR A 193 -2.51 -13.03 5.08
CA THR A 193 -2.85 -14.26 5.78
C THR A 193 -1.64 -14.69 6.58
N GLY A 194 -1.47 -14.04 7.74
CA GLY A 194 -0.64 -14.51 8.85
C GLY A 194 0.86 -14.50 8.61
N SER A 195 1.60 -14.16 9.67
CA SER A 195 3.04 -14.37 9.78
C SER A 195 3.43 -15.80 9.41
N ALA A 196 3.85 -16.00 8.18
CA ALA A 196 4.85 -16.98 7.86
C ALA A 196 6.01 -16.17 7.30
N ASN A 197 7.20 -16.41 7.83
CA ASN A 197 8.44 -16.03 7.19
C ASN A 197 8.88 -17.29 6.45
N PRO A 198 8.43 -17.59 5.21
CA PRO A 198 9.07 -18.65 4.48
C PRO A 198 10.40 -18.07 4.00
N MET A 199 11.46 -18.83 4.17
CA MET A 199 12.68 -18.63 3.40
C MET A 199 12.29 -18.84 1.91
N VAL A 200 11.85 -17.76 1.23
CA VAL A 200 11.22 -17.90 -0.09
C VAL A 200 12.31 -18.04 -1.15
N THR A 201 12.81 -19.25 -1.36
CA THR A 201 13.53 -19.60 -2.58
C THR A 201 12.52 -19.73 -3.72
N GLY A 202 12.14 -18.62 -4.35
CA GLY A 202 11.16 -18.61 -5.44
C GLY A 202 11.60 -17.74 -6.61
N SER A 203 11.22 -18.13 -7.83
CA SER A 203 11.45 -17.33 -9.03
C SER A 203 10.42 -16.21 -9.16
N VAL A 204 10.92 -15.01 -9.46
CA VAL A 204 10.09 -13.86 -9.81
C VAL A 204 9.37 -14.13 -11.14
N ASP A 205 8.09 -13.79 -11.21
CA ASP A 205 7.32 -13.87 -12.45
C ASP A 205 7.92 -12.88 -13.47
N PRO A 206 8.24 -13.31 -14.71
CA PRO A 206 8.85 -12.44 -15.72
C PRO A 206 7.95 -11.26 -16.13
N ASN A 207 6.65 -11.34 -15.87
CA ASN A 207 5.68 -10.28 -16.13
C ASN A 207 5.32 -9.48 -14.87
N LEU A 208 6.02 -9.70 -13.75
CA LEU A 208 5.85 -8.90 -12.54
C LEU A 208 6.16 -7.44 -12.86
N ARG A 209 5.29 -6.56 -12.38
CA ARG A 209 5.35 -5.12 -12.62
C ARG A 209 5.13 -4.37 -11.33
N GLU A 210 5.75 -3.22 -11.24
CA GLU A 210 5.72 -2.32 -10.09
C GLU A 210 5.18 -0.95 -10.49
N VAL A 211 4.59 -0.25 -9.52
CA VAL A 211 4.24 1.17 -9.60
C VAL A 211 5.51 1.99 -9.44
N ILE A 212 5.76 2.92 -10.35
CA ILE A 212 6.86 3.89 -10.25
C ILE A 212 6.30 5.28 -10.07
N VAL A 213 6.73 5.91 -9.00
CA VAL A 213 6.43 7.29 -8.67
C VAL A 213 7.63 8.15 -9.06
N ASN A 214 7.47 8.88 -10.16
CA ASN A 214 8.46 9.85 -10.61
C ASN A 214 8.09 11.22 -10.05
N THR A 215 9.04 11.89 -9.42
CA THR A 215 8.86 13.25 -8.91
C THR A 215 9.92 14.17 -9.54
N PRO A 216 9.67 15.49 -9.62
CA PRO A 216 10.69 16.46 -10.01
C PRO A 216 11.93 16.45 -9.10
N VAL A 217 11.80 15.95 -7.88
CA VAL A 217 12.89 15.77 -6.91
C VAL A 217 13.37 14.32 -7.00
N ALA A 218 14.51 14.10 -7.67
CA ALA A 218 14.98 12.74 -8.00
C ALA A 218 15.03 11.79 -6.78
N ALA A 219 15.52 12.27 -5.63
CA ALA A 219 15.62 11.49 -4.39
C ALA A 219 14.26 11.10 -3.79
N ALA A 220 13.17 11.77 -4.15
CA ALA A 220 11.83 11.46 -3.64
C ALA A 220 11.10 10.38 -4.46
N GLY A 221 11.57 10.09 -5.68
CA GLY A 221 11.00 9.03 -6.53
C GLY A 221 11.27 7.63 -5.98
N PHE A 222 10.36 6.70 -6.22
CA PHE A 222 10.45 5.33 -5.72
C PHE A 222 9.60 4.35 -6.55
N GLY A 223 9.89 3.06 -6.40
CA GLY A 223 9.06 1.97 -6.90
C GLY A 223 8.33 1.28 -5.76
N SER A 224 7.16 0.71 -6.04
CA SER A 224 6.40 -0.11 -5.09
C SER A 224 5.69 -1.25 -5.82
N LEU A 225 5.73 -2.44 -5.22
CA LEU A 225 4.93 -3.60 -5.65
C LEU A 225 3.50 -3.56 -5.08
N GLU A 226 3.27 -2.70 -4.09
CA GLU A 226 1.98 -2.51 -3.45
C GLU A 226 1.20 -1.34 -4.08
N SER A 227 -0.01 -1.09 -3.57
CA SER A 227 -0.74 0.11 -3.95
C SER A 227 -0.08 1.35 -3.34
N VAL A 228 -0.13 2.47 -4.06
CA VAL A 228 0.35 3.76 -3.56
C VAL A 228 -0.80 4.75 -3.60
N ALA A 229 -1.16 5.27 -2.43
CA ALA A 229 -2.19 6.29 -2.28
C ALA A 229 -1.58 7.68 -2.14
N PHE A 230 -2.14 8.65 -2.85
CA PHE A 230 -1.71 10.04 -2.88
C PHE A 230 -2.79 10.92 -2.28
N GLY A 231 -2.39 11.74 -1.29
CA GLY A 231 -3.25 12.69 -0.60
C GLY A 231 -2.64 14.09 -0.55
N SER A 232 -3.37 15.03 0.02
CA SER A 232 -2.88 16.36 0.37
C SER A 232 -2.97 16.56 1.87
N LEU A 233 -1.95 17.20 2.46
CA LEU A 233 -2.00 17.64 3.86
C LEU A 233 -3.11 18.68 4.11
N ASN A 234 -3.53 19.40 3.07
CA ASN A 234 -4.57 20.44 3.10
C ASN A 234 -5.73 20.10 2.17
N GLU A 235 -6.17 18.84 2.16
CA GLU A 235 -7.14 18.29 1.20
C GLU A 235 -8.40 19.15 0.97
N ARG A 236 -8.93 19.77 2.03
CA ARG A 236 -10.13 20.63 1.92
C ARG A 236 -9.93 21.84 1.01
N ALA A 237 -8.74 22.47 1.07
CA ALA A 237 -8.38 23.65 0.27
C ALA A 237 -7.70 23.24 -1.04
N ASN A 238 -6.84 22.23 -0.98
CA ASN A 238 -5.96 21.79 -2.06
C ASN A 238 -6.18 20.30 -2.33
N PRO A 239 -7.35 19.89 -2.84
CA PRO A 239 -7.63 18.49 -3.12
C PRO A 239 -6.65 17.93 -4.15
N VAL A 240 -6.42 16.62 -4.07
CA VAL A 240 -5.63 15.91 -5.07
C VAL A 240 -6.33 15.95 -6.42
N ARG A 241 -5.53 16.07 -7.47
CA ARG A 241 -5.98 16.10 -8.85
C ARG A 241 -5.41 14.93 -9.62
N LEU A 242 -6.27 14.20 -10.30
CA LEU A 242 -5.86 13.20 -11.29
C LEU A 242 -5.98 13.82 -12.69
N ASN A 243 -4.87 13.91 -13.42
CA ASN A 243 -4.82 14.49 -14.76
C ASN A 243 -5.52 15.86 -14.85
N GLY A 244 -5.35 16.70 -13.82
CA GLY A 244 -5.92 18.05 -13.71
C GLY A 244 -7.31 18.13 -13.07
N LYS A 245 -8.03 17.01 -12.97
CA LYS A 245 -9.38 16.97 -12.36
C LYS A 245 -9.29 16.70 -10.86
N ALA A 246 -9.93 17.56 -10.06
CA ALA A 246 -9.88 17.51 -8.59
C ALA A 246 -10.86 16.48 -8.01
N TYR A 247 -10.39 15.77 -6.98
CA TYR A 247 -11.14 14.74 -6.26
C TYR A 247 -10.95 14.93 -4.75
N ARG A 248 -12.01 14.65 -4.00
CA ARG A 248 -11.95 14.57 -2.53
C ARG A 248 -11.22 13.30 -2.09
N GLY A 249 -10.70 13.30 -0.87
CA GLY A 249 -9.98 12.16 -0.29
C GLY A 249 -8.62 11.92 -0.96
N LYS A 250 -8.35 10.68 -1.36
CA LYS A 250 -7.06 10.26 -1.92
C LYS A 250 -7.18 9.51 -3.25
N ILE A 251 -6.11 9.51 -4.03
CA ILE A 251 -5.98 8.73 -5.26
C ILE A 251 -5.05 7.55 -5.01
N GLU A 252 -5.58 6.35 -5.02
CA GLU A 252 -4.82 5.10 -4.93
C GLU A 252 -4.50 4.56 -6.33
N VAL A 253 -3.28 4.11 -6.51
CA VAL A 253 -2.78 3.58 -7.78
C VAL A 253 -2.11 2.23 -7.54
N PHE A 254 -2.41 1.25 -8.38
CA PHE A 254 -1.76 -0.06 -8.34
C PHE A 254 -1.67 -0.70 -9.73
N VAL A 255 -0.79 -1.69 -9.87
CA VAL A 255 -0.70 -2.51 -11.09
C VAL A 255 -1.78 -3.58 -11.08
N ASN A 256 -2.48 -3.72 -12.21
CA ASN A 256 -3.56 -4.70 -12.38
C ASN A 256 -3.12 -5.98 -13.11
N ALA A 257 -4.06 -6.91 -13.29
CA ALA A 257 -3.82 -8.16 -14.01
C ALA A 257 -3.39 -8.00 -15.49
N LYS A 258 -3.57 -6.84 -16.10
CA LYS A 258 -3.14 -6.55 -17.47
C LYS A 258 -1.75 -5.91 -17.51
N GLY A 259 -1.14 -5.63 -16.36
CA GLY A 259 0.15 -4.96 -16.25
C GLY A 259 0.10 -3.44 -16.47
N GLY A 260 -1.11 -2.87 -16.54
CA GLY A 260 -1.35 -1.43 -16.53
C GLY A 260 -1.71 -0.93 -15.14
N LEU A 261 -1.90 0.38 -15.01
CA LEU A 261 -2.34 1.02 -13.78
C LEU A 261 -3.87 1.00 -13.66
N THR A 262 -4.35 0.57 -12.51
CA THR A 262 -5.69 0.92 -12.01
C THR A 262 -5.55 2.10 -11.07
N VAL A 263 -6.45 3.08 -11.24
CA VAL A 263 -6.50 4.31 -10.46
C VAL A 263 -7.85 4.40 -9.78
N VAL A 264 -7.85 4.50 -8.47
CA VAL A 264 -9.03 4.46 -7.62
C VAL A 264 -9.07 5.74 -6.79
N ASN A 265 -10.21 6.44 -6.80
CA ASN A 265 -10.44 7.47 -5.79
C ASN A 265 -11.03 6.82 -4.55
N VAL A 266 -10.36 6.98 -3.41
CA VAL A 266 -10.80 6.51 -2.10
C VAL A 266 -11.25 7.73 -1.31
N VAL A 267 -12.53 7.79 -1.00
CA VAL A 267 -13.20 9.00 -0.50
C VAL A 267 -14.27 8.65 0.53
N PRO A 268 -14.47 9.45 1.59
CA PRO A 268 -15.61 9.28 2.49
C PRO A 268 -16.94 9.36 1.75
N LEU A 269 -17.93 8.55 2.16
CA LEU A 269 -19.23 8.46 1.49
C LEU A 269 -19.93 9.82 1.33
N GLU A 270 -19.90 10.69 2.34
CA GLU A 270 -20.59 11.98 2.25
C GLU A 270 -19.90 12.92 1.26
N GLU A 271 -18.57 12.85 1.15
CA GLU A 271 -17.80 13.64 0.17
C GLU A 271 -17.97 13.11 -1.25
N TYR A 272 -18.07 11.80 -1.41
CA TYR A 272 -18.42 11.17 -2.69
C TYR A 272 -19.74 11.71 -3.25
N LEU A 273 -20.76 11.83 -2.38
CA LEU A 273 -22.09 12.29 -2.78
C LEU A 273 -22.10 13.75 -3.25
N LEU A 274 -21.16 14.59 -2.80
CA LEU A 274 -21.00 15.96 -3.32
C LEU A 274 -20.67 15.96 -4.82
N GLY A 275 -19.98 14.91 -5.30
CA GLY A 275 -19.64 14.70 -6.69
C GLY A 275 -20.65 13.86 -7.48
N VAL A 276 -21.75 13.42 -6.87
CA VAL A 276 -22.83 12.63 -7.50
C VAL A 276 -24.13 13.43 -7.58
N VAL A 277 -24.62 13.94 -6.44
CA VAL A 277 -25.96 14.55 -6.33
C VAL A 277 -26.19 15.69 -7.34
N PRO A 278 -25.24 16.62 -7.59
CA PRO A 278 -25.45 17.69 -8.55
C PRO A 278 -25.55 17.22 -10.02
N SER A 279 -25.08 16.03 -10.37
CA SER A 279 -25.10 15.54 -11.75
C SER A 279 -26.46 15.03 -12.21
N GLU A 280 -27.36 14.70 -11.28
CA GLU A 280 -28.56 13.89 -11.55
C GLU A 280 -29.85 14.74 -11.57
N LEU A 281 -29.83 15.98 -11.07
CA LEU A 281 -31.01 16.87 -11.01
C LEU A 281 -30.69 18.28 -11.54
N GLY A 282 -31.39 18.70 -12.60
CA GLY A 282 -31.21 20.01 -13.23
C GLY A 282 -32.04 21.16 -12.65
N LEU A 283 -32.82 20.94 -11.59
CA LEU A 283 -33.74 21.93 -11.02
C LEU A 283 -33.38 22.30 -9.56
N PRO A 284 -33.52 23.59 -9.17
CA PRO A 284 -33.20 24.06 -7.81
C PRO A 284 -34.32 23.71 -6.81
N ALA A 285 -34.53 22.42 -6.55
CA ALA A 285 -35.52 21.91 -5.59
C ALA A 285 -34.81 21.14 -4.47
N ILE A 286 -34.70 21.75 -3.28
CA ILE A 286 -33.92 21.19 -2.16
C ILE A 286 -34.43 19.82 -1.71
N GLU A 287 -35.75 19.62 -1.61
CA GLU A 287 -36.32 18.34 -1.21
C GLU A 287 -36.08 17.24 -2.26
N ALA A 288 -36.07 17.58 -3.55
CA ALA A 288 -35.68 16.64 -4.60
C ALA A 288 -34.20 16.25 -4.49
N GLN A 289 -33.32 17.21 -4.22
CA GLN A 289 -31.89 16.93 -4.01
C GLN A 289 -31.63 16.12 -2.74
N LYS A 290 -32.43 16.30 -1.68
CA LYS A 290 -32.39 15.45 -0.48
C LYS A 290 -32.80 14.02 -0.78
N ALA A 291 -33.91 13.83 -1.50
CA ALA A 291 -34.34 12.51 -1.94
C ALA A 291 -33.27 11.83 -2.79
N GLN A 292 -32.66 12.57 -3.73
CA GLN A 292 -31.54 12.08 -4.53
C GLN A 292 -30.31 11.73 -3.68
N ALA A 293 -29.98 12.52 -2.66
CA ALA A 293 -28.86 12.23 -1.76
C ALA A 293 -29.09 10.92 -0.99
N VAL A 294 -30.31 10.69 -0.46
CA VAL A 294 -30.67 9.43 0.21
C VAL A 294 -30.61 8.25 -0.77
N ALA A 295 -31.19 8.38 -1.97
CA ALA A 295 -31.16 7.34 -2.99
C ALA A 295 -29.72 7.01 -3.41
N ALA A 296 -28.90 8.04 -3.67
CA ALA A 296 -27.53 7.87 -4.09
C ALA A 296 -26.67 7.22 -3.00
N ARG A 297 -26.87 7.60 -1.73
CA ARG A 297 -26.20 7.00 -0.57
C ARG A 297 -26.56 5.53 -0.39
N THR A 298 -27.85 5.22 -0.50
CA THR A 298 -28.36 3.85 -0.40
C THR A 298 -27.71 2.96 -1.44
N TYR A 299 -27.68 3.42 -2.69
CA TYR A 299 -27.01 2.72 -3.78
C TYR A 299 -25.51 2.53 -3.52
N ALA A 300 -24.79 3.58 -3.12
CA ALA A 300 -23.36 3.50 -2.84
C ALA A 300 -23.05 2.47 -1.75
N VAL A 301 -23.80 2.46 -0.65
CA VAL A 301 -23.64 1.50 0.45
C VAL A 301 -23.97 0.07 0.00
N ALA A 302 -25.01 -0.11 -0.81
CA ALA A 302 -25.40 -1.43 -1.32
C ALA A 302 -24.38 -2.02 -2.32
N ASN A 303 -23.61 -1.17 -2.99
CA ASN A 303 -22.64 -1.58 -4.02
C ASN A 303 -21.18 -1.60 -3.55
N ILE A 304 -20.92 -1.43 -2.25
CA ILE A 304 -19.58 -1.67 -1.70
C ILE A 304 -19.13 -3.10 -2.04
N GLY A 305 -17.93 -3.23 -2.62
CA GLY A 305 -17.39 -4.49 -3.12
C GLY A 305 -17.92 -4.93 -4.50
N GLY A 306 -18.74 -4.12 -5.19
CA GLY A 306 -19.33 -4.46 -6.49
C GLY A 306 -18.30 -4.82 -7.58
N TYR A 307 -17.12 -4.18 -7.53
CA TYR A 307 -15.96 -4.49 -8.38
C TYR A 307 -14.78 -5.02 -7.57
N GLY A 308 -15.05 -5.78 -6.50
CA GLY A 308 -14.03 -6.22 -5.55
C GLY A 308 -12.90 -7.04 -6.17
N LYS A 309 -13.17 -7.77 -7.27
CA LYS A 309 -12.14 -8.48 -8.06
C LYS A 309 -11.15 -7.52 -8.72
N GLN A 310 -11.58 -6.30 -9.02
CA GLN A 310 -10.80 -5.21 -9.61
C GLN A 310 -10.27 -4.20 -8.58
N GLY A 311 -10.60 -4.38 -7.29
CA GLY A 311 -10.03 -3.61 -6.18
C GLY A 311 -10.74 -2.31 -5.86
N PHE A 312 -11.96 -2.12 -6.35
CA PHE A 312 -12.79 -0.94 -6.08
C PHE A 312 -14.27 -1.33 -5.97
N ASP A 313 -15.12 -0.37 -5.62
CA ASP A 313 -16.54 -0.61 -5.33
C ASP A 313 -17.44 -0.24 -6.50
N MET A 314 -17.10 0.83 -7.23
CA MET A 314 -17.97 1.47 -8.24
C MET A 314 -17.17 2.11 -9.38
N VAL A 315 -17.84 2.47 -10.47
CA VAL A 315 -17.25 3.26 -11.59
C VAL A 315 -17.93 4.64 -11.75
N PRO A 316 -17.24 5.67 -12.26
CA PRO A 316 -17.75 7.05 -12.29
C PRO A 316 -18.74 7.35 -13.43
N THR A 317 -19.35 6.31 -14.02
CA THR A 317 -20.26 6.39 -15.17
C THR A 317 -21.65 5.89 -14.80
N ILE A 318 -22.59 5.96 -15.74
CA ILE A 318 -23.95 5.42 -15.58
C ILE A 318 -24.01 3.92 -15.24
N SER A 319 -22.92 3.16 -15.41
CA SER A 319 -22.83 1.77 -14.96
C SER A 319 -22.84 1.64 -13.44
N SER A 320 -22.53 2.73 -12.72
CA SER A 320 -22.81 2.84 -11.29
C SER A 320 -23.51 4.18 -11.00
N GLN A 321 -22.75 5.24 -10.80
CA GLN A 321 -23.29 6.60 -10.62
C GLN A 321 -22.36 7.60 -11.29
N VAL A 322 -22.95 8.69 -11.83
CA VAL A 322 -22.18 9.74 -12.49
C VAL A 322 -21.39 10.54 -11.44
N TYR A 323 -20.13 10.16 -11.25
CA TYR A 323 -19.22 10.80 -10.30
C TYR A 323 -18.21 11.70 -11.02
N LYS A 324 -18.30 13.01 -10.78
CA LYS A 324 -17.48 14.01 -11.47
C LYS A 324 -16.47 14.73 -10.57
N GLY A 325 -16.30 14.31 -9.32
CA GLY A 325 -15.37 14.94 -8.39
C GLY A 325 -15.78 16.37 -8.03
N VAL A 326 -14.80 17.20 -7.65
CA VAL A 326 -15.04 18.50 -7.01
C VAL A 326 -15.68 19.54 -7.96
N SER A 327 -15.45 19.42 -9.27
CA SER A 327 -15.83 20.48 -10.24
C SER A 327 -17.33 20.68 -10.40
N ILE A 328 -18.17 19.76 -9.93
CA ILE A 328 -19.62 19.84 -10.06
C ILE A 328 -20.34 20.16 -8.74
N GLU A 329 -19.59 20.32 -7.64
CA GLU A 329 -20.18 20.57 -6.33
C GLU A 329 -21.00 21.88 -6.36
N THR A 330 -22.25 21.82 -5.88
CA THR A 330 -23.11 23.00 -5.76
C THR A 330 -23.48 23.25 -4.30
N LYS A 331 -23.80 24.50 -3.95
CA LYS A 331 -24.25 24.85 -2.58
C LYS A 331 -25.49 24.07 -2.17
N MET A 332 -26.48 23.97 -3.06
CA MET A 332 -27.74 23.24 -2.79
C MET A 332 -27.51 21.74 -2.66
N GLY A 333 -26.69 21.13 -3.54
CA GLY A 333 -26.38 19.70 -3.45
C GLY A 333 -25.60 19.37 -2.18
N THR A 334 -24.64 20.24 -1.82
CA THR A 334 -23.90 20.14 -0.57
C THR A 334 -24.82 20.24 0.65
N GLN A 335 -25.79 21.16 0.61
CA GLN A 335 -26.79 21.30 1.67
C GLN A 335 -27.66 20.03 1.78
N ALA A 336 -28.18 19.52 0.66
CA ALA A 336 -28.99 18.31 0.62
C ALA A 336 -28.25 17.08 1.19
N VAL A 337 -26.99 16.86 0.79
CA VAL A 337 -26.14 15.78 1.30
C VAL A 337 -25.98 15.90 2.82
N ARG A 338 -25.65 17.11 3.32
CA ARG A 338 -25.45 17.35 4.75
C ARG A 338 -26.73 17.18 5.58
N GLU A 339 -27.87 17.69 5.11
CA GLU A 339 -29.14 17.59 5.83
C GLU A 339 -29.68 16.15 5.88
N THR A 340 -29.25 15.29 4.94
CA THR A 340 -29.60 13.87 4.87
C THR A 340 -28.47 12.95 5.33
N ARG A 341 -27.45 13.48 6.04
CA ARG A 341 -26.24 12.72 6.38
C ARG A 341 -26.57 11.37 7.04
N GLY A 342 -25.97 10.31 6.50
CA GLY A 342 -26.16 8.94 6.98
C GLY A 342 -27.54 8.32 6.70
N MET A 343 -28.52 9.06 6.20
CA MET A 343 -29.86 8.53 5.89
C MET A 343 -29.81 7.67 4.63
N VAL A 344 -30.31 6.44 4.75
CA VAL A 344 -30.50 5.49 3.64
C VAL A 344 -31.91 4.94 3.65
N ALA A 345 -32.40 4.55 2.47
CA ALA A 345 -33.65 3.82 2.32
C ALA A 345 -33.39 2.32 2.55
N THR A 346 -34.34 1.64 3.20
CA THR A 346 -34.28 0.19 3.44
C THR A 346 -35.66 -0.42 3.20
N TYR A 347 -35.72 -1.68 2.78
CA TYR A 347 -36.98 -2.42 2.65
C TYR A 347 -36.90 -3.73 3.43
N GLN A 348 -37.85 -3.99 4.33
CA GLN A 348 -37.92 -5.21 5.14
C GLN A 348 -36.61 -5.60 5.86
N ALA A 349 -35.89 -4.60 6.41
CA ALA A 349 -34.58 -4.78 7.05
C ALA A 349 -33.47 -5.39 6.16
N SER A 350 -33.71 -5.58 4.86
CA SER A 350 -32.64 -5.72 3.88
C SER A 350 -32.30 -4.35 3.29
N ARG A 351 -31.01 -4.16 3.01
CA ARG A 351 -30.51 -2.97 2.31
C ARG A 351 -30.92 -3.00 0.85
#